data_AF-A0A2X3KLR4-F1
#
_entry.id   AF-A0A2X3KLR4-F1
#
_cell.length_a   1.000
_cell.length_b   1.000
_cell.length_c   1.000
_cell.angle_alpha   90.00
_cell.angle_beta   90.00
_cell.angle_gamma   90.00
#
_symmetry.space_group_name_H-M   'P 1'
#
loop_
_entity.id
_entity.type
_entity.pdbx_description
1 polymer ?
#
loop_
_entity_poly.entity_id
_entity_poly.type
_entity_poly.pdbx_seq_one_letter_code
_entity_poly.pdbx_strand_id
1 'polypeptide(L)'
;MNEYIAVDWGSTQLRAWRMRDGECIDKLKLPCGVTRLNGQRAEAVFQQQLAPWRGDPALPVVMAGMIGSDAGWQPVPYLACPLALEALNGQLYEVAEKVWIVPGLKVAQAADYDVMRGEETQLLGAWQLMPAECYVMPGTHCKWVQVQNGVVRQFATAMTGELHHLLLNHSLLGQQLPAQLPDEAAFALGMEKGLNQPALLSGLFSARAARVLGALAATSVSDYLSGC
;
A
#
# COMPACT_ATOMS: atom_id res chain seq x y z
N MET A 1 30.50 -8.53 4.85
CA MET A 1 29.90 -7.28 4.37
C MET A 1 28.64 -7.68 3.63
N ASN A 2 27.47 -7.39 4.20
CA ASN A 2 26.19 -7.78 3.63
C ASN A 2 25.65 -6.59 2.84
N GLU A 3 25.75 -6.68 1.51
CA GLU A 3 25.27 -5.64 0.60
C GLU A 3 24.14 -6.18 -0.27
N TYR A 4 23.06 -5.41 -0.42
CA TYR A 4 21.87 -5.79 -1.20
C TYR A 4 21.09 -4.57 -1.68
N ILE A 5 20.15 -4.78 -2.59
CA ILE A 5 19.23 -3.75 -3.07
C ILE A 5 17.82 -4.13 -2.61
N ALA A 6 17.19 -3.26 -1.82
CA ALA A 6 15.77 -3.37 -1.47
C ALA A 6 14.95 -2.56 -2.47
N VAL A 7 13.86 -3.11 -2.98
CA VAL A 7 12.97 -2.42 -3.93
C VAL A 7 11.54 -2.52 -3.45
N ASP A 8 10.85 -1.39 -3.44
CA ASP A 8 9.41 -1.31 -3.31
C ASP A 8 8.86 -0.76 -4.62
N TRP A 9 8.20 -1.65 -5.37
CA TRP A 9 7.74 -1.35 -6.70
C TRP A 9 6.22 -1.50 -6.77
N GLY A 10 5.55 -0.39 -6.44
CA GLY A 10 4.10 -0.28 -6.43
C GLY A 10 3.49 0.03 -7.79
N SER A 11 2.18 0.28 -7.80
CA SER A 11 1.43 0.57 -9.02
C SER A 11 1.92 1.82 -9.74
N THR A 12 2.23 2.89 -9.01
CA THR A 12 2.54 4.21 -9.59
C THR A 12 3.95 4.70 -9.35
N GLN A 13 4.71 4.08 -8.45
CA GLN A 13 6.04 4.49 -8.03
C GLN A 13 6.97 3.28 -7.91
N LEU A 14 8.24 3.49 -8.23
CA LEU A 14 9.36 2.60 -7.90
C LEU A 14 10.24 3.32 -6.89
N ARG A 15 10.54 2.66 -5.77
CA ARG A 15 11.52 3.09 -4.77
C ARG A 15 12.55 1.99 -4.60
N ALA A 16 13.82 2.36 -4.54
CA ALA A 16 14.89 1.40 -4.26
C ALA A 16 15.94 1.99 -3.34
N TRP A 17 16.58 1.12 -2.57
CA TRP A 17 17.63 1.45 -1.62
C TRP A 17 18.78 0.45 -1.79
N ARG A 18 19.99 0.97 -1.97
CA ARG A 18 21.20 0.17 -1.88
C ARG A 18 21.64 0.15 -0.42
N MET A 19 21.72 -1.05 0.14
CA MET A 19 21.93 -1.30 1.56
C MET A 19 23.30 -1.94 1.76
N ARG A 20 24.10 -1.47 2.72
CA ARG A 20 25.36 -2.07 3.15
C ARG A 20 25.38 -2.17 4.67
N ASP A 21 25.51 -3.39 5.18
CA ASP A 21 25.59 -3.68 6.60
C ASP A 21 24.45 -3.04 7.43
N GLY A 22 23.25 -2.99 6.84
CA GLY A 22 22.05 -2.41 7.45
C GLY A 22 21.84 -0.91 7.17
N GLU A 23 22.82 -0.22 6.58
CA GLU A 23 22.74 1.21 6.27
C GLU A 23 22.37 1.45 4.80
N CYS A 24 21.52 2.45 4.55
CA CYS A 24 21.19 2.90 3.21
C CYS A 24 22.33 3.80 2.68
N ILE A 25 23.07 3.31 1.68
CA ILE A 25 24.20 4.03 1.06
C ILE A 25 23.81 4.76 -0.22
N ASP A 26 22.70 4.38 -0.87
CA ASP A 26 22.15 5.08 -2.04
C ASP A 26 20.64 4.84 -2.15
N LYS A 27 19.89 5.75 -2.79
CA LYS A 27 18.44 5.64 -2.95
C LYS A 27 17.95 6.18 -4.29
N LEU A 28 16.89 5.56 -4.79
CA LEU A 28 16.24 5.89 -6.05
C LEU A 28 14.73 6.00 -5.84
N LYS A 29 14.11 7.00 -6.45
CA LYS A 29 12.65 7.12 -6.53
C LYS A 29 12.25 7.59 -7.92
N LEU A 30 11.40 6.81 -8.59
CA LEU A 30 10.99 7.06 -9.97
C LEU A 30 9.48 6.92 -10.13
N PRO A 31 8.85 7.71 -11.02
CA PRO A 31 7.43 7.61 -11.33
C PRO A 31 7.10 6.44 -12.29
N CYS A 32 7.83 5.33 -12.20
CA CYS A 32 7.70 4.14 -13.07
C CYS A 32 7.14 2.93 -12.32
N GLY A 33 6.03 3.11 -11.60
CA GLY A 33 5.29 1.97 -11.07
C GLY A 33 4.78 1.04 -12.17
N VAL A 34 4.32 -0.16 -11.81
CA VAL A 34 3.98 -1.20 -12.79
C VAL A 34 2.86 -0.80 -13.76
N THR A 35 1.98 0.13 -13.38
CA THR A 35 0.93 0.67 -14.27
C THR A 35 1.38 1.89 -15.09
N ARG A 36 2.63 2.34 -14.91
CA ARG A 36 3.23 3.53 -15.51
C ARG A 36 4.54 3.24 -16.25
N LEU A 37 4.69 2.03 -16.77
CA LEU A 37 5.88 1.62 -17.53
C LEU A 37 5.90 2.15 -18.99
N ASN A 38 4.85 2.84 -19.43
CA ASN A 38 4.76 3.47 -20.77
C ASN A 38 5.09 2.50 -21.92
N GLY A 39 4.58 1.27 -21.83
CA GLY A 39 4.79 0.21 -22.83
C GLY A 39 6.10 -0.58 -22.67
N GLN A 40 6.97 -0.22 -21.72
CA GLN A 40 8.15 -1.02 -21.40
C GLN A 40 7.80 -2.21 -20.52
N ARG A 41 8.60 -3.29 -20.62
CA ARG A 41 8.56 -4.40 -19.67
C ARG A 41 9.25 -4.01 -18.37
N ALA A 42 8.78 -4.53 -17.24
CA ALA A 42 9.40 -4.26 -15.94
C ALA A 42 10.88 -4.66 -15.89
N GLU A 43 11.23 -5.79 -16.52
CA GLU A 43 12.62 -6.22 -16.71
C GLU A 43 13.50 -5.14 -17.38
N ALA A 44 13.02 -4.50 -18.45
CA ALA A 44 13.78 -3.46 -19.14
C ALA A 44 14.02 -2.24 -18.24
N VAL A 45 13.00 -1.83 -17.48
CA VAL A 45 13.14 -0.75 -16.49
C VAL A 45 14.12 -1.15 -15.38
N PHE A 46 14.07 -2.40 -14.91
CA PHE A 46 15.03 -2.93 -13.95
C PHE A 46 16.47 -2.85 -14.48
N GLN A 47 16.70 -3.30 -15.72
CA GLN A 47 18.04 -3.25 -16.34
C GLN A 47 18.55 -1.82 -16.51
N GLN A 48 17.67 -0.87 -16.81
CA GLN A 48 18.08 0.54 -16.96
C GLN A 48 18.35 1.22 -15.61
N GLN A 49 17.53 0.95 -14.59
CA GLN A 49 17.48 1.77 -13.38
C GLN A 49 18.18 1.12 -12.18
N LEU A 50 18.15 -0.22 -12.08
CA LEU A 50 18.62 -0.96 -10.90
C LEU A 50 19.84 -1.84 -11.18
N ALA A 51 19.99 -2.38 -12.39
CA ALA A 51 21.19 -3.14 -12.75
C ALA A 51 22.52 -2.37 -12.60
N PRO A 52 22.58 -1.02 -12.82
CA PRO A 52 23.81 -0.27 -12.56
C PRO A 52 24.33 -0.35 -11.12
N TRP A 53 23.45 -0.61 -10.14
CA TRP A 53 23.87 -0.82 -8.75
C TRP A 53 24.40 -2.23 -8.47
N ARG A 54 24.15 -3.21 -9.35
CA ARG A 54 24.44 -4.63 -9.04
C ARG A 54 25.92 -4.99 -9.07
N GLY A 55 26.75 -4.33 -9.87
CA GLY A 55 28.20 -4.58 -9.92
C GLY A 55 28.59 -6.03 -10.27
N ASP A 56 29.86 -6.37 -10.00
CA ASP A 56 30.44 -7.71 -10.14
C ASP A 56 31.29 -8.03 -8.88
N PRO A 57 30.95 -9.08 -8.08
CA PRO A 57 29.84 -10.02 -8.29
C PRO A 57 28.47 -9.34 -8.11
N ALA A 58 27.48 -9.84 -8.86
CA ALA A 58 26.14 -9.26 -8.84
C ALA A 58 25.52 -9.27 -7.44
N LEU A 59 25.13 -8.09 -6.96
CA LEU A 59 24.44 -7.90 -5.70
C LEU A 59 23.02 -8.52 -5.75
N PRO A 60 22.56 -9.08 -4.61
CA PRO A 60 21.19 -9.54 -4.45
C PRO A 60 20.19 -8.38 -4.46
N VAL A 61 19.03 -8.60 -5.08
CA VAL A 61 17.90 -7.66 -5.11
C VAL A 61 16.66 -8.35 -4.55
N VAL A 62 16.01 -7.74 -3.57
CA VAL A 62 14.71 -8.19 -3.05
C VAL A 62 13.66 -7.12 -3.32
N MET A 63 12.60 -7.51 -4.03
CA MET A 63 11.54 -6.61 -4.47
C MET A 63 10.20 -6.96 -3.81
N ALA A 64 9.50 -5.96 -3.29
CA ALA A 64 8.16 -6.09 -2.73
C ALA A 64 7.14 -5.26 -3.54
N GLY A 65 5.86 -5.59 -3.36
CA GLY A 65 4.75 -4.85 -3.94
C GLY A 65 4.28 -5.38 -5.29
N MET A 66 3.67 -4.49 -6.07
CA MET A 66 2.92 -4.82 -7.28
C MET A 66 3.77 -5.38 -8.44
N ILE A 67 5.09 -5.37 -8.33
CA ILE A 67 5.98 -6.07 -9.26
C ILE A 67 5.72 -7.58 -9.36
N GLY A 68 5.16 -8.20 -8.32
CA GLY A 68 4.72 -9.60 -8.32
C GLY A 68 3.25 -9.82 -8.73
N SER A 69 2.54 -8.77 -9.17
CA SER A 69 1.16 -8.89 -9.65
C SER A 69 1.09 -9.42 -11.09
N ASP A 70 -0.13 -9.63 -11.59
CA ASP A 70 -0.39 -9.97 -12.99
C ASP A 70 0.02 -8.87 -13.98
N ALA A 71 -0.04 -7.60 -13.55
CA ALA A 71 0.48 -6.44 -14.28
C ALA A 71 1.98 -6.17 -14.03
N GLY A 72 2.63 -6.99 -13.20
CA GLY A 72 4.03 -6.82 -12.77
C GLY A 72 5.07 -7.38 -13.76
N TRP A 73 6.23 -7.76 -13.24
CA TRP A 73 7.27 -8.46 -14.02
C TRP A 73 6.84 -9.89 -14.30
N GLN A 74 6.46 -10.61 -13.25
CA GLN A 74 5.96 -11.96 -13.31
C GLN A 74 4.92 -12.15 -12.20
N PRO A 75 3.79 -12.84 -12.47
CA PRO A 75 2.83 -13.20 -11.43
C PRO A 75 3.48 -14.09 -10.38
N VAL A 76 3.49 -13.61 -9.14
CA VAL A 76 3.96 -14.36 -7.96
C VAL A 76 2.74 -14.82 -7.15
N PRO A 77 2.56 -16.14 -6.92
CA PRO A 77 1.46 -16.67 -6.13
C PRO A 77 1.35 -16.04 -4.73
N TYR A 78 0.12 -15.91 -4.25
CA TYR A 78 -0.15 -15.50 -2.87
C TYR A 78 0.03 -16.68 -1.91
N LEU A 79 0.60 -16.40 -0.73
CA LEU A 79 0.67 -17.34 0.37
C LEU A 79 -0.63 -17.32 1.17
N ALA A 80 -1.16 -18.50 1.50
CA ALA A 80 -2.41 -18.61 2.23
C ALA A 80 -2.21 -18.35 3.73
N CYS A 81 -3.07 -17.52 4.32
CA CYS A 81 -3.20 -17.40 5.76
C CYS A 81 -4.03 -18.58 6.34
N PRO A 82 -3.71 -19.06 7.55
CA PRO A 82 -2.71 -18.53 8.47
C PRO A 82 -1.26 -18.78 8.06
N LEU A 83 -0.38 -17.78 8.24
CA LEU A 83 1.04 -17.85 7.86
C LEU A 83 1.92 -17.23 8.95
N ALA A 84 2.99 -17.92 9.36
CA ALA A 84 4.04 -17.34 10.19
C ALA A 84 4.80 -16.26 9.40
N LEU A 85 4.99 -15.06 9.96
CA LEU A 85 5.64 -13.94 9.26
C LEU A 85 7.07 -14.29 8.83
N GLU A 86 7.79 -15.07 9.63
CA GLU A 86 9.14 -15.52 9.36
C GLU A 86 9.20 -16.51 8.18
N ALA A 87 8.09 -17.15 7.81
CA ALA A 87 8.02 -18.02 6.65
C ALA A 87 8.25 -17.26 5.33
N LEU A 88 8.05 -15.93 5.31
CA LEU A 88 8.34 -15.09 4.15
C LEU A 88 9.80 -15.20 3.69
N ASN A 89 10.75 -15.34 4.62
CA ASN A 89 12.19 -15.37 4.33
C ASN A 89 12.59 -16.54 3.40
N GLY A 90 11.80 -17.63 3.40
CA GLY A 90 12.09 -18.83 2.61
C GLY A 90 11.22 -19.01 1.37
N GLN A 91 10.31 -18.07 1.09
CA GLN A 91 9.29 -18.23 0.03
C GLN A 91 9.40 -17.15 -1.06
N LEU A 92 10.61 -16.67 -1.28
CA LEU A 92 10.92 -15.69 -2.30
C LEU A 92 10.92 -16.32 -3.70
N TYR A 93 10.42 -15.57 -4.69
CA TYR A 93 10.37 -16.01 -6.08
C TYR A 93 11.50 -15.37 -6.88
N GLU A 94 12.46 -16.19 -7.33
CA GLU A 94 13.55 -15.73 -8.17
C GLU A 94 13.06 -15.49 -9.60
N VAL A 95 13.24 -14.28 -10.11
CA VAL A 95 12.83 -13.86 -11.47
C VAL A 95 14.01 -13.59 -12.40
N ALA A 96 15.20 -13.42 -11.85
CA ALA A 96 16.48 -13.37 -12.53
C ALA A 96 17.59 -13.76 -11.53
N GLU A 97 18.82 -13.99 -11.98
CA GLU A 97 19.95 -14.35 -11.10
C GLU A 97 20.04 -13.36 -9.92
N LYS A 98 19.82 -13.86 -8.71
CA LYS A 98 19.82 -13.09 -7.46
C LYS A 98 18.85 -11.90 -7.43
N VAL A 99 17.72 -12.01 -8.12
CA VAL A 99 16.63 -11.03 -8.10
C VAL A 99 15.37 -11.75 -7.70
N TRP A 100 14.84 -11.38 -6.54
CA TRP A 100 13.68 -12.04 -5.94
C TRP A 100 12.51 -11.09 -5.74
N ILE A 101 11.31 -11.64 -5.82
CA ILE A 101 10.06 -10.98 -5.48
C ILE A 101 9.45 -11.63 -4.23
N VAL A 102 9.05 -10.81 -3.26
CA VAL A 102 8.31 -11.24 -2.08
C VAL A 102 6.85 -11.54 -2.49
N PRO A 103 6.30 -12.72 -2.15
CA PRO A 103 4.91 -13.04 -2.43
C PRO A 103 3.96 -12.27 -1.50
N GLY A 104 2.78 -11.92 -2.01
CA GLY A 104 1.71 -11.36 -1.20
C GLY A 104 1.00 -12.43 -0.33
N LEU A 105 0.07 -11.98 0.52
CA LEU A 105 -0.76 -12.88 1.34
C LEU A 105 -2.22 -12.91 0.86
N LYS A 106 -2.92 -14.02 1.12
CA LYS A 106 -4.35 -14.16 0.88
C LYS A 106 -5.10 -14.81 2.04
N VAL A 107 -6.35 -14.39 2.23
CA VAL A 107 -7.38 -15.09 2.99
C VAL A 107 -8.41 -15.64 2.00
N ALA A 108 -8.81 -16.90 2.20
CA ALA A 108 -9.80 -17.59 1.35
C ALA A 108 -10.51 -18.69 2.18
N GLN A 109 -11.13 -18.31 3.30
CA GLN A 109 -11.80 -19.24 4.22
C GLN A 109 -13.24 -18.78 4.47
N ALA A 110 -14.19 -19.70 4.58
CA ALA A 110 -15.59 -19.41 4.95
C ALA A 110 -16.28 -18.29 4.13
N ALA A 111 -15.91 -18.14 2.85
CA ALA A 111 -16.35 -17.06 1.94
C ALA A 111 -15.77 -15.66 2.20
N ASP A 112 -14.83 -15.53 3.15
CA ASP A 112 -13.99 -14.34 3.28
C ASP A 112 -12.81 -14.43 2.30
N TYR A 113 -12.71 -13.42 1.45
CA TYR A 113 -11.65 -13.29 0.45
C TYR A 113 -10.96 -11.95 0.61
N ASP A 114 -9.66 -11.99 0.84
CA ASP A 114 -8.85 -10.78 0.90
C ASP A 114 -7.43 -11.07 0.43
N VAL A 115 -6.76 -10.04 -0.10
CA VAL A 115 -5.38 -10.10 -0.59
C VAL A 115 -4.60 -8.85 -0.18
N MET A 116 -3.30 -9.02 0.06
CA MET A 116 -2.36 -7.91 0.19
C MET A 116 -1.06 -8.24 -0.56
N ARG A 117 -0.36 -7.21 -1.05
CA ARG A 117 0.89 -7.37 -1.79
C ARG A 117 1.75 -6.12 -1.63
N GLY A 118 2.82 -6.27 -0.85
CA GLY A 118 3.72 -5.22 -0.39
C GLY A 118 3.56 -4.99 1.11
N GLU A 119 2.33 -4.99 1.62
CA GLU A 119 2.04 -4.77 3.04
C GLU A 119 2.63 -5.88 3.92
N GLU A 120 2.74 -7.12 3.43
CA GLU A 120 3.35 -8.21 4.20
C GLU A 120 4.82 -7.94 4.55
N THR A 121 5.54 -7.22 3.69
CA THR A 121 6.94 -6.84 3.91
C THR A 121 7.03 -5.75 5.00
N GLN A 122 6.10 -4.79 4.98
CA GLN A 122 5.99 -3.77 6.04
C GLN A 122 5.59 -4.40 7.38
N LEU A 123 4.65 -5.36 7.35
CA LEU A 123 4.16 -6.07 8.52
C LEU A 123 5.27 -6.87 9.20
N LEU A 124 6.12 -7.57 8.43
CA LEU A 124 7.28 -8.28 8.96
C LEU A 124 8.20 -7.32 9.75
N GLY A 125 8.51 -6.16 9.17
CA GLY A 125 9.32 -5.14 9.84
C GLY A 125 8.64 -4.56 11.09
N ALA A 126 7.36 -4.22 10.98
CA ALA A 126 6.57 -3.68 12.10
C ALA A 126 6.50 -4.67 13.27
N TRP A 127 6.27 -5.96 12.98
CA TRP A 127 6.24 -7.01 14.00
C TRP A 127 7.59 -7.20 14.70
N GLN A 128 8.70 -7.13 13.98
CA GLN A 128 10.04 -7.22 14.59
C GLN A 128 10.38 -6.00 15.46
N LEU A 129 9.94 -4.81 15.06
CA LEU A 129 10.21 -3.57 15.80
C LEU A 129 9.27 -3.37 17.00
N MET A 130 8.00 -3.72 16.84
CA MET A 130 6.95 -3.48 17.82
C MET A 130 5.86 -4.56 17.71
N PRO A 131 6.06 -5.72 18.36
CA PRO A 131 5.09 -6.79 18.36
C PRO A 131 3.73 -6.34 18.94
N ALA A 132 2.67 -6.57 18.17
CA ALA A 132 1.28 -6.36 18.53
C ALA A 132 0.40 -7.49 17.97
N GLU A 133 -0.83 -7.60 18.48
CA GLU A 133 -1.83 -8.56 17.98
C GLU A 133 -2.68 -8.00 16.82
N CYS A 134 -2.69 -6.68 16.65
CA CYS A 134 -3.43 -5.99 15.61
C CYS A 134 -2.56 -4.90 14.99
N TYR A 135 -2.43 -4.93 13.67
CA TYR A 135 -1.74 -3.91 12.89
C TYR A 135 -2.73 -3.22 11.97
N VAL A 136 -2.72 -1.88 11.99
CA VAL A 136 -3.47 -1.05 11.07
C VAL A 136 -2.48 -0.37 10.13
N MET A 137 -2.63 -0.64 8.83
CA MET A 137 -1.70 -0.23 7.79
C MET A 137 -2.45 0.68 6.81
N PRO A 138 -2.60 1.98 7.14
CA PRO A 138 -3.40 2.90 6.34
C PRO A 138 -2.75 3.21 4.99
N GLY A 139 -3.60 3.51 3.99
CA GLY A 139 -3.17 3.84 2.63
C GLY A 139 -4.38 3.93 1.69
N THR A 140 -4.12 3.80 0.38
CA THR A 140 -5.20 3.65 -0.63
C THR A 140 -6.16 2.52 -0.24
N HIS A 141 -5.58 1.40 0.21
CA HIS A 141 -6.26 0.25 0.79
C HIS A 141 -5.68 0.03 2.19
N CYS A 142 -6.45 0.36 3.21
CA CYS A 142 -6.06 0.15 4.60
C CYS A 142 -6.16 -1.34 4.94
N LYS A 143 -5.08 -1.93 5.47
CA LYS A 143 -5.09 -3.32 5.95
C LYS A 143 -5.20 -3.34 7.47
N TRP A 144 -6.17 -4.11 7.97
CA TRP A 144 -6.29 -4.48 9.37
C TRP A 144 -5.87 -5.93 9.51
N VAL A 145 -4.75 -6.18 10.18
CA VAL A 145 -4.12 -7.50 10.21
C VAL A 145 -4.09 -8.04 11.63
N GLN A 146 -4.68 -9.21 11.85
CA GLN A 146 -4.60 -9.93 13.11
C GLN A 146 -3.40 -10.87 13.10
N VAL A 147 -2.51 -10.68 14.08
CA VAL A 147 -1.31 -11.51 14.28
C VAL A 147 -1.39 -12.17 15.65
N GLN A 148 -1.10 -13.45 15.73
CA GLN A 148 -1.03 -14.18 16.99
C GLN A 148 0.24 -15.02 17.02
N ASN A 149 1.13 -14.78 17.98
CA ASN A 149 2.42 -15.48 18.10
C ASN A 149 3.23 -15.47 16.79
N GLY A 150 3.31 -14.32 16.12
CA GLY A 150 4.01 -14.16 14.83
C GLY A 150 3.26 -14.73 13.62
N VAL A 151 2.07 -15.30 13.81
CA VAL A 151 1.24 -15.86 12.73
C VAL A 151 0.15 -14.88 12.32
N VAL A 152 0.16 -14.46 11.06
CA VAL A 152 -0.97 -13.75 10.43
C VAL A 152 -2.14 -14.72 10.38
N ARG A 153 -3.23 -14.41 11.09
CA ARG A 153 -4.43 -15.26 11.16
C ARG A 153 -5.43 -14.89 10.08
N GLN A 154 -5.75 -13.60 10.00
CA GLN A 154 -6.72 -13.02 9.10
C GLN A 154 -6.37 -11.55 8.89
N PHE A 155 -6.90 -10.98 7.82
CA PHE A 155 -6.87 -9.54 7.62
C PHE A 155 -8.10 -9.09 6.85
N ALA A 156 -8.41 -7.81 6.98
CA ALA A 156 -9.48 -7.14 6.27
C ALA A 156 -8.97 -5.86 5.61
N THR A 157 -9.49 -5.58 4.42
CA THR A 157 -9.17 -4.39 3.65
C THR A 157 -10.30 -3.38 3.69
N ALA A 158 -9.98 -2.13 4.05
CA ALA A 158 -10.87 -0.99 3.86
C ALA A 158 -10.31 -0.07 2.77
N MET A 159 -11.07 0.18 1.71
CA MET A 159 -10.64 1.03 0.57
C MET A 159 -10.78 2.53 0.87
N THR A 160 -10.39 2.97 2.07
CA THR A 160 -10.65 4.33 2.58
C THR A 160 -10.04 5.40 1.69
N GLY A 161 -8.76 5.27 1.32
CA GLY A 161 -8.08 6.24 0.46
C GLY A 161 -8.58 6.26 -0.98
N GLU A 162 -8.87 5.09 -1.56
CA GLU A 162 -9.45 5.02 -2.92
C GLU A 162 -10.86 5.62 -2.96
N LEU A 163 -11.71 5.30 -1.97
CA LEU A 163 -13.06 5.83 -1.90
C LEU A 163 -13.06 7.35 -1.71
N HIS A 164 -12.19 7.88 -0.85
CA HIS A 164 -11.99 9.33 -0.71
C HIS A 164 -11.66 9.99 -2.04
N HIS A 165 -10.67 9.44 -2.77
CA HIS A 165 -10.25 9.97 -4.07
C HIS A 165 -11.40 9.95 -5.09
N LEU A 166 -12.12 8.83 -5.20
CA LEU A 166 -13.24 8.67 -6.13
C LEU A 166 -14.38 9.64 -5.82
N LEU A 167 -14.74 9.78 -4.55
CA LEU A 167 -15.82 10.67 -4.13
C LEU A 167 -15.46 12.14 -4.37
N LEU A 168 -14.23 12.54 -4.08
CA LEU A 168 -13.77 13.92 -4.24
C LEU A 168 -13.52 14.32 -5.69
N ASN A 169 -13.07 13.41 -6.56
CA ASN A 169 -12.63 13.77 -7.92
C ASN A 169 -13.54 13.24 -9.03
N HIS A 170 -14.33 12.21 -8.77
CA HIS A 170 -15.09 11.49 -9.80
C HIS A 170 -16.58 11.32 -9.47
N SER A 171 -17.09 11.97 -8.41
CA SER A 171 -18.50 11.91 -8.03
C SER A 171 -19.14 13.30 -7.96
N LEU A 172 -20.47 13.31 -7.85
CA LEU A 172 -21.26 14.53 -7.64
C LEU A 172 -20.88 15.26 -6.33
N LEU A 173 -20.35 14.56 -5.32
CA LEU A 173 -19.92 15.16 -4.05
C LEU A 173 -18.83 16.21 -4.30
N GLY A 174 -17.85 15.87 -5.14
CA GLY A 174 -16.68 16.68 -5.47
C GLY A 174 -16.87 17.71 -6.57
N GLN A 175 -18.05 17.76 -7.21
CA GLN A 175 -18.25 18.59 -8.39
C GLN A 175 -18.24 20.10 -8.05
N GLN A 176 -17.50 20.88 -8.85
CA GLN A 176 -17.36 22.34 -8.70
C GLN A 176 -16.80 22.79 -7.35
N LEU A 177 -15.98 21.96 -6.70
CA LEU A 177 -15.24 22.38 -5.54
C LEU A 177 -14.03 23.25 -5.95
N PRO A 178 -13.70 24.30 -5.17
CA PRO A 178 -12.42 24.98 -5.31
C PRO A 178 -11.26 24.08 -4.87
N ALA A 179 -10.03 24.58 -5.00
CA ALA A 179 -8.88 23.95 -4.38
C ALA A 179 -9.14 23.69 -2.88
N GLN A 180 -8.89 22.46 -2.43
CA GLN A 180 -9.11 22.07 -1.05
C GLN A 180 -7.97 22.58 -0.17
N LEU A 181 -8.31 23.01 1.04
CA LEU A 181 -7.39 23.55 2.03
C LEU A 181 -7.43 22.69 3.29
N PRO A 182 -6.30 22.56 4.02
CA PRO A 182 -6.30 21.89 5.31
C PRO A 182 -7.28 22.53 6.30
N ASP A 183 -8.09 21.71 6.95
CA ASP A 183 -9.09 22.10 7.94
C ASP A 183 -9.27 20.98 8.98
N GLU A 184 -8.51 21.07 10.07
CA GLU A 184 -8.51 20.10 11.16
C GLU A 184 -9.88 20.01 11.86
N ALA A 185 -10.62 21.11 11.94
CA ALA A 185 -11.95 21.12 12.54
C ALA A 185 -12.96 20.37 11.66
N ALA A 186 -12.89 20.54 10.34
CA ALA A 186 -13.69 19.78 9.40
C ALA A 186 -13.35 18.28 9.46
N PHE A 187 -12.07 17.92 9.54
CA PHE A 187 -11.63 16.54 9.74
C PHE A 187 -12.20 15.93 11.03
N ALA A 188 -12.07 16.62 12.16
CA ALA A 188 -12.58 16.16 13.44
C ALA A 188 -14.11 15.97 13.42
N LEU A 189 -14.84 16.88 12.77
CA LEU A 189 -16.29 16.76 12.59
C LEU A 189 -16.66 15.56 11.70
N GLY A 190 -15.90 15.32 10.63
CA GLY A 190 -16.04 14.13 9.79
C GLY A 190 -15.85 12.85 10.60
N MET A 191 -14.80 12.79 11.41
CA MET A 191 -14.46 11.66 12.29
C MET A 191 -15.55 11.38 13.32
N GLU A 192 -16.04 12.41 14.02
CA GLU A 192 -17.16 12.27 14.95
C GLU A 192 -18.39 11.68 14.25
N LYS A 193 -18.66 12.12 13.03
CA LYS A 193 -19.80 11.63 12.25
C LYS A 193 -19.62 10.18 11.80
N GLY A 194 -18.46 9.83 11.27
CA GLY A 194 -18.14 8.46 10.83
C GLY A 194 -18.27 7.46 11.98
N LEU A 195 -17.74 7.81 13.16
CA LEU A 195 -17.83 6.98 14.36
C LEU A 195 -19.28 6.80 14.85
N ASN A 196 -20.12 7.84 14.74
CA ASN A 196 -21.51 7.80 15.19
C ASN A 196 -22.50 7.27 14.14
N GLN A 197 -22.06 7.06 12.89
CA GLN A 197 -22.93 6.63 11.78
C GLN A 197 -22.35 5.41 11.04
N PRO A 198 -22.55 4.18 11.57
CA PRO A 198 -22.00 2.96 10.96
C PRO A 198 -22.53 2.67 9.55
N ALA A 199 -23.67 3.27 9.17
CA ALA A 199 -24.22 3.18 7.81
C ALA A 199 -23.51 4.15 6.84
N LEU A 200 -22.25 3.82 6.47
CA LEU A 200 -21.35 4.67 5.69
C LEU A 200 -22.01 5.29 4.45
N LEU A 201 -22.72 4.50 3.63
CA LEU A 201 -23.35 4.98 2.39
C LEU A 201 -24.30 6.17 2.61
N SER A 202 -25.05 6.18 3.72
CA SER A 202 -25.93 7.29 4.07
C SER A 202 -25.15 8.50 4.59
N GLY A 203 -24.02 8.27 5.25
CA GLY A 203 -23.13 9.31 5.78
C GLY A 203 -22.39 10.08 4.69
N LEU A 204 -21.97 9.42 3.60
CA LEU A 204 -21.16 10.03 2.55
C LEU A 204 -21.85 11.22 1.85
N PHE A 205 -23.16 11.15 1.58
CA PHE A 205 -23.88 12.26 0.95
C PHE A 205 -23.97 13.50 1.85
N SER A 206 -23.80 13.31 3.16
CA SER A 206 -23.93 14.39 4.13
C SER A 206 -22.84 15.46 3.99
N ALA A 207 -21.66 15.12 3.46
CA ALA A 207 -20.61 16.09 3.14
C ALA A 207 -21.11 17.11 2.10
N ARG A 208 -21.78 16.62 1.04
CA ARG A 208 -22.40 17.49 0.03
C ARG A 208 -23.55 18.30 0.62
N ALA A 209 -24.40 17.66 1.43
CA ALA A 209 -25.53 18.36 2.06
C ALA A 209 -25.05 19.48 3.00
N ALA A 210 -24.06 19.23 3.84
CA ALA A 210 -23.46 20.22 4.74
C ALA A 210 -22.90 21.41 3.96
N ARG A 211 -22.22 21.16 2.82
CA ARG A 211 -21.73 22.23 1.94
C ARG A 211 -22.87 23.05 1.33
N VAL A 212 -23.88 22.39 0.76
CA VAL A 212 -25.02 23.06 0.10
C VAL A 212 -25.82 23.90 1.08
N LEU A 213 -25.94 23.44 2.34
CA LEU A 213 -26.63 24.15 3.41
C LEU A 213 -25.75 25.19 4.13
N GLY A 214 -24.49 25.37 3.72
CA GLY A 214 -23.57 26.37 4.29
C GLY A 214 -22.93 25.99 5.62
N ALA A 215 -23.09 24.74 6.08
CA ALA A 215 -22.50 24.21 7.31
C ALA A 215 -21.05 23.70 7.13
N LEU A 216 -20.60 23.53 5.89
CA LEU A 216 -19.22 23.12 5.55
C LEU A 216 -18.68 24.00 4.43
N ALA A 217 -17.49 24.56 4.62
CA ALA A 217 -16.83 25.37 3.60
C ALA A 217 -16.47 24.51 2.37
N ALA A 218 -16.64 25.07 1.17
CA ALA A 218 -16.34 24.34 -0.08
C ALA A 218 -14.85 23.96 -0.22
N THR A 219 -13.95 24.65 0.49
CA THR A 219 -12.51 24.34 0.56
C THR A 219 -12.17 23.22 1.55
N SER A 220 -13.08 22.83 2.45
CA SER A 220 -12.82 21.90 3.56
C SER A 220 -13.45 20.53 3.37
N VAL A 221 -14.05 20.28 2.20
CA VAL A 221 -14.80 19.04 1.92
C VAL A 221 -13.90 17.81 1.94
N SER A 222 -12.65 17.93 1.46
CA SER A 222 -11.66 16.85 1.48
C SER A 222 -11.39 16.35 2.90
N ASP A 223 -11.14 17.25 3.84
CA ASP A 223 -10.76 16.89 5.21
C ASP A 223 -11.96 16.36 5.99
N TYR A 224 -13.14 16.96 5.81
CA TYR A 224 -14.39 16.39 6.33
C TYR A 224 -14.62 14.96 5.83
N LEU A 225 -14.49 14.73 4.52
CA LEU A 225 -14.69 13.41 3.93
C LEU A 225 -13.62 12.42 4.37
N SER A 226 -12.39 12.87 4.64
CA SER A 226 -11.31 12.00 5.14
C SER A 226 -11.53 11.53 6.58
N GLY A 227 -12.27 12.29 7.39
CA GLY A 227 -12.66 11.87 8.74
C GLY A 227 -13.83 10.89 8.75
N CYS A 228 -14.77 11.03 7.81
CA CYS A 228 -15.97 10.19 7.70
C CYS A 228 -15.65 8.72 7.40
#